data_AF-A0A6B1BWK0-F1
#
_entry.id   AF-A0A6B1BWK0-F1
#
_cell.length_a   1.000
_cell.length_b   1.000
_cell.length_c   1.000
_cell.angle_alpha   90.00
_cell.angle_beta   90.00
_cell.angle_gamma   90.00
#
_symmetry.space_group_name_H-M   'P 1'
#
loop_
_entity.id
_entity.type
_entity.pdbx_description
1 polymer ?
#
loop_
_entity_poly.entity_id
_entity_poly.type
_entity_poly.pdbx_seq_one_letter_code
_entity_poly.pdbx_strand_id
1 'polypeptide(L)'
;MQVPIDQNFPEPILNSLTPFVQEIEFLPVRKIASHLPHVDDRELLIELHNRNFTWLVTLNYKMLLNPVELAAIIATKINVFAIEGLGHDPIRATGVLLMHLTPAIEEINRSGRNGIFWIRHRQLLVHDPWNLFVKAAEHHNTNPNALYDEVKVSNERLRP
;
A
#
# COMPACT_ATOMS: atom_id res chain seq x y z
N MET A 1 -1.50 18.51 2.14
CA MET A 1 -0.93 17.94 3.39
C MET A 1 0.42 17.33 3.07
N GLN A 2 1.45 17.62 3.87
CA GLN A 2 2.78 17.04 3.66
C GLN A 2 2.90 15.67 4.31
N VAL A 3 3.32 14.68 3.53
CA VAL A 3 3.46 13.29 3.97
C VAL A 3 4.91 12.86 3.78
N PRO A 4 5.69 12.79 4.88
CA PRO A 4 7.01 12.17 4.88
C PRO A 4 6.97 10.76 4.31
N ILE A 5 7.88 10.49 3.38
CA ILE A 5 7.98 9.18 2.72
C ILE A 5 9.43 8.69 2.69
N ASP A 6 9.60 7.41 3.00
CA ASP A 6 10.89 6.72 2.94
C ASP A 6 11.56 6.86 1.56
N GLN A 7 12.89 6.83 1.54
CA GLN A 7 13.74 7.00 0.36
C GLN A 7 13.60 5.91 -0.71
N ASN A 8 13.01 4.78 -0.35
CA ASN A 8 12.81 3.63 -1.24
C ASN A 8 11.72 3.86 -2.29
N PHE A 9 10.98 4.96 -2.20
CA PHE A 9 10.03 5.36 -3.24
C PHE A 9 10.71 6.18 -4.34
N PRO A 10 10.46 5.86 -5.62
CA PRO A 10 11.13 6.50 -6.75
C PRO A 10 10.56 7.90 -6.98
N GLU A 11 11.37 8.92 -6.72
CA GLU A 11 10.96 10.32 -6.89
C GLU A 11 10.37 10.67 -8.26
N PRO A 12 10.89 10.14 -9.40
CA PRO A 12 10.27 10.43 -10.70
C PRO A 12 8.79 10.04 -10.74
N ILE A 13 8.42 8.90 -10.12
CA ILE A 13 7.02 8.47 -10.05
C ILE A 13 6.26 9.39 -9.10
N LEU A 14 6.77 9.65 -7.90
CA LEU A 14 6.10 10.53 -6.92
C LEU A 14 5.82 11.93 -7.51
N ASN A 15 6.79 12.52 -8.21
CA ASN A 15 6.66 13.83 -8.83
C ASN A 15 5.63 13.84 -9.97
N SER A 16 5.49 12.72 -10.70
CA SER A 16 4.46 12.57 -11.73
C SER A 16 3.06 12.39 -11.16
N LEU A 17 2.91 12.12 -9.86
CA LEU A 17 1.61 11.96 -9.20
C LEU A 17 1.00 13.28 -8.72
N THR A 18 1.81 14.33 -8.57
CA THR A 18 1.36 15.66 -8.12
C THR A 18 0.11 16.20 -8.85
N PRO A 19 -0.06 16.03 -10.18
CA PRO A 19 -1.26 16.48 -10.87
C PRO A 19 -2.54 15.71 -10.48
N PHE A 20 -2.40 14.46 -10.01
CA PHE A 20 -3.50 13.53 -9.74
C PHE A 20 -3.88 13.45 -8.25
N VAL A 21 -2.95 13.80 -7.35
CA VAL A 21 -3.13 13.74 -5.90
C VAL A 21 -2.76 15.09 -5.30
N GLN A 22 -3.63 16.09 -5.50
CA GLN A 22 -3.33 17.49 -5.16
C GLN A 22 -3.41 17.77 -3.66
N GLU A 23 -4.10 16.91 -2.91
CA GLU A 23 -4.27 17.05 -1.47
C GLU A 23 -3.02 16.59 -0.70
N ILE A 24 -2.12 15.84 -1.34
CA ILE A 24 -0.97 15.20 -0.71
C ILE A 24 0.32 15.63 -1.40
N GLU A 25 1.22 16.23 -0.61
CA GLU A 25 2.59 16.48 -1.00
C GLU A 25 3.47 15.37 -0.41
N PHE A 26 3.94 14.46 -1.25
CA PHE A 26 4.91 13.44 -0.84
C PHE A 26 6.29 14.07 -0.65
N LEU A 27 6.81 13.99 0.57
CA LEU A 27 8.06 14.62 0.94
C LEU A 27 9.10 13.55 1.31
N PRO A 28 10.02 13.18 0.39
CA PRO A 28 11.08 12.25 0.70
C PRO A 28 11.84 12.69 1.96
N VAL A 29 12.06 11.77 2.91
CA VAL A 29 12.66 12.08 4.22
C VAL A 29 14.00 12.84 4.08
N ARG A 30 14.81 12.50 3.08
CA ARG A 30 16.07 13.21 2.74
C ARG A 30 15.89 14.71 2.41
N LYS A 31 14.72 15.11 1.90
CA LYS A 31 14.39 16.51 1.58
C LYS A 31 13.90 17.28 2.80
N ILE A 32 13.49 16.59 3.88
CA ILE A 32 13.15 17.21 5.18
C ILE A 32 14.44 17.61 5.89
N ALA A 33 15.36 16.68 6.06
CA ALA A 33 16.72 16.92 6.51
C ALA A 33 17.64 15.77 6.08
N SER A 34 18.88 16.12 5.72
CA SER A 34 19.83 15.18 5.10
C SER A 34 20.27 14.02 6.00
N HIS A 35 20.17 14.16 7.33
CA HIS A 35 20.57 13.13 8.28
C HIS A 35 19.45 12.12 8.58
N LEU A 36 18.18 12.47 8.35
CA LEU A 36 17.03 11.62 8.69
C LEU A 36 17.02 10.26 7.97
N PRO A 37 17.49 10.12 6.72
CA PRO A 37 17.75 8.82 6.09
C PRO A 37 18.62 7.83 6.88
N HIS A 38 19.42 8.33 7.83
CA HIS A 38 20.49 7.58 8.48
C HIS A 38 20.25 7.35 9.97
N VAL A 39 19.17 7.92 10.52
CA VAL A 39 18.78 7.64 11.91
C VAL A 39 17.94 6.36 11.98
N ASP A 40 17.83 5.76 13.16
CA ASP A 40 16.94 4.62 13.36
C ASP A 40 15.46 5.04 13.27
N ASP A 41 14.56 4.06 13.10
CA ASP A 41 13.13 4.33 12.92
C ASP A 41 12.50 5.05 14.13
N ARG A 42 13.02 4.81 15.34
CA ARG A 42 12.56 5.48 16.57
C ARG A 42 12.88 6.97 16.53
N GLU A 43 14.13 7.29 16.25
CA GLU A 43 14.63 8.66 16.16
C GLU A 43 13.96 9.40 15.01
N LEU A 44 13.73 8.71 13.88
CA LEU A 44 12.97 9.27 12.75
C LEU A 44 11.57 9.72 13.19
N LEU A 45 10.82 8.88 13.92
CA LEU A 45 9.49 9.23 14.43
C LEU A 45 9.55 10.44 15.36
N ILE A 46 10.54 10.52 16.25
CA ILE A 46 10.72 11.65 17.17
C ILE A 46 11.02 12.94 16.40
N GLU A 47 11.95 12.88 15.44
CA GLU A 47 12.31 14.02 14.60
C GLU A 47 11.14 14.53 13.76
N LEU A 48 10.36 13.63 13.17
CA LEU A 48 9.17 14.00 12.42
C LEU A 48 8.13 14.67 13.31
N HIS A 49 7.92 14.17 14.54
CA HIS A 49 7.03 14.78 15.52
C HIS A 49 7.48 16.19 15.92
N ASN A 50 8.76 16.37 16.23
CA ASN A 50 9.34 17.67 16.60
C ASN A 50 9.18 18.71 15.48
N ARG A 51 9.03 18.25 14.23
CA ARG A 51 8.80 19.07 13.04
C ARG A 51 7.32 19.22 12.68
N ASN A 52 6.42 18.75 13.55
CA ASN A 52 4.96 18.78 13.39
C ASN A 52 4.41 17.93 12.23
N PHE A 53 5.15 16.91 11.78
CA PHE A 53 4.58 15.92 10.87
C PHE A 53 3.69 14.94 11.63
N THR A 54 2.58 14.58 11.00
CA THR A 54 1.58 13.67 11.57
C THR A 54 1.50 12.32 10.85
N TRP A 55 2.31 12.12 9.81
CA TRP A 55 2.33 10.93 8.98
C TRP A 55 3.76 10.46 8.69
N LEU A 56 3.90 9.16 8.47
CA LEU A 56 5.06 8.52 7.86
C LEU A 56 4.60 7.42 6.92
N VAL A 57 5.03 7.46 5.66
CA VAL A 57 4.89 6.37 4.70
C VAL A 57 6.22 5.63 4.60
N THR A 58 6.21 4.31 4.79
CA THR A 58 7.43 3.49 4.85
C THR A 58 7.27 2.12 4.19
N LEU A 59 8.37 1.60 3.64
CA LEU A 59 8.48 0.19 3.22
C LEU A 59 9.11 -0.69 4.30
N ASN A 60 9.62 -0.09 5.38
CA ASN A 60 10.18 -0.81 6.51
C ASN A 60 9.09 -1.28 7.48
N TYR A 61 8.21 -2.18 7.02
CA TYR A 61 7.12 -2.71 7.86
C TYR A 61 7.59 -3.44 9.11
N LYS A 62 8.86 -3.90 9.15
CA LYS A 62 9.46 -4.56 10.31
C LYS A 62 9.41 -3.67 11.55
N MET A 63 9.31 -2.35 11.37
CA MET A 63 9.20 -1.45 12.50
C MET A 63 7.93 -1.66 13.33
N LEU A 64 6.89 -2.19 12.70
CA LEU A 64 5.64 -2.54 13.36
C LEU A 64 5.74 -3.82 14.20
N LEU A 65 6.87 -4.52 14.11
CA LEU A 65 7.17 -5.71 14.91
C LEU A 65 8.13 -5.42 16.06
N ASN A 66 8.75 -4.22 16.08
CA ASN A 66 9.68 -3.82 17.11
C ASN A 66 8.95 -3.05 18.23
N PRO A 67 8.95 -3.54 19.48
CA PRO A 67 8.30 -2.86 20.60
C PRO A 67 8.82 -1.44 20.85
N VAL A 68 10.11 -1.18 20.61
CA VAL A 68 10.73 0.13 20.81
C VAL A 68 10.16 1.17 19.85
N GLU A 69 9.95 0.78 18.59
CA GLU A 69 9.42 1.66 17.55
C GLU A 69 7.91 1.83 17.68
N LEU A 70 7.17 0.76 18.04
CA LEU A 70 5.75 0.87 18.39
C LEU A 70 5.51 1.84 19.56
N ALA A 71 6.34 1.78 20.60
CA ALA A 71 6.25 2.72 21.72
C ALA A 71 6.47 4.17 21.26
N ALA A 72 7.38 4.39 20.31
CA ALA A 72 7.61 5.70 19.73
C ALA A 72 6.41 6.18 18.90
N ILE A 73 5.80 5.33 18.06
CA ILE A 73 4.58 5.66 17.31
C ILE A 73 3.47 6.13 18.28
N ILE A 74 3.27 5.39 19.39
CA ILE A 74 2.27 5.74 20.40
C ILE A 74 2.57 7.10 21.03
N ALA A 75 3.81 7.34 21.42
CA ALA A 75 4.22 8.57 22.09
C ALA A 75 4.17 9.79 21.16
N THR A 76 4.66 9.65 19.93
CA THR A 76 4.74 10.73 18.93
C THR A 76 3.41 10.99 18.25
N LYS A 77 2.45 10.06 18.37
CA LYS A 77 1.13 10.18 17.77
C LYS A 77 1.17 10.26 16.23
N ILE A 78 2.26 9.83 15.61
CA ILE A 78 2.39 9.78 14.15
C ILE A 78 1.54 8.64 13.59
N ASN A 79 0.82 8.92 12.51
CA ASN A 79 0.15 7.91 11.71
C ASN A 79 1.18 7.21 10.82
N VAL A 80 1.21 5.88 10.85
CA VAL A 80 2.16 5.11 10.04
C VAL A 80 1.43 4.34 8.97
N PHE A 81 1.82 4.57 7.72
CA PHE A 81 1.39 3.79 6.57
C PHE A 81 2.55 2.91 6.11
N ALA A 82 2.49 1.62 6.42
CA ALA A 82 3.56 0.67 6.15
C ALA A 82 3.13 -0.35 5.09
N ILE A 83 3.96 -0.55 4.07
CA ILE A 83 3.72 -1.53 3.01
C ILE A 83 4.67 -2.71 3.18
N GLU A 84 4.11 -3.89 3.42
CA GLU A 84 4.89 -5.11 3.60
C GLU A 84 5.26 -5.77 2.26
N GLY A 85 6.50 -6.24 2.18
CA GLY A 85 6.96 -7.13 1.11
C GLY A 85 7.30 -6.44 -0.23
N LEU A 86 7.17 -5.12 -0.33
CA LEU A 86 7.40 -4.38 -1.60
C LEU A 86 8.66 -3.50 -1.62
N GLY A 87 9.58 -3.66 -0.67
CA GLY A 87 10.83 -2.87 -0.62
C GLY A 87 11.75 -2.98 -1.85
N HIS A 88 11.60 -4.05 -2.64
CA HIS A 88 12.36 -4.29 -3.87
C HIS A 88 11.58 -3.98 -5.16
N ASP A 89 10.28 -3.64 -5.04
CA ASP A 89 9.41 -3.30 -6.16
C ASP A 89 8.78 -1.92 -5.94
N PRO A 90 9.56 -0.85 -6.20
CA PRO A 90 9.12 0.52 -5.96
C PRO A 90 7.88 0.92 -6.78
N ILE A 91 7.65 0.28 -7.93
CA ILE A 91 6.48 0.56 -8.78
C ILE A 91 5.23 0.01 -8.11
N ARG A 92 5.23 -1.27 -7.70
CA ARG A 92 4.08 -1.85 -6.98
C ARG A 92 3.84 -1.16 -5.65
N ALA A 93 4.89 -0.81 -4.91
CA ALA A 93 4.78 -0.05 -3.68
C ALA A 93 4.04 1.28 -3.91
N THR A 94 4.40 2.00 -4.97
CA THR A 94 3.73 3.26 -5.34
C THR A 94 2.27 3.03 -5.74
N GLY A 95 1.96 1.95 -6.47
CA GLY A 95 0.58 1.59 -6.79
C GLY A 95 -0.26 1.33 -5.52
N VAL A 96 0.29 0.59 -4.56
CA VAL A 96 -0.36 0.33 -3.26
C VAL A 96 -0.57 1.62 -2.48
N LEU A 97 0.43 2.51 -2.46
CA LEU A 97 0.32 3.83 -1.84
C LEU A 97 -0.87 4.62 -2.40
N LEU A 98 -0.98 4.70 -3.73
CA LEU A 98 -2.04 5.43 -4.41
C LEU A 98 -3.44 4.85 -4.14
N MET A 99 -3.57 3.52 -4.09
CA MET A 99 -4.86 2.88 -3.86
C MET A 99 -5.39 3.07 -2.43
N HIS A 100 -4.52 3.25 -1.44
CA HIS A 100 -4.90 3.10 -0.04
C HIS A 100 -4.59 4.31 0.85
N LEU A 101 -3.72 5.23 0.44
CA LEU A 101 -3.35 6.36 1.30
C LEU A 101 -4.50 7.34 1.51
N THR A 102 -5.22 7.73 0.45
CA THR A 102 -6.36 8.65 0.59
C THR A 102 -7.45 8.07 1.50
N PRO A 103 -7.91 6.82 1.31
CA PRO A 103 -8.81 6.17 2.27
C PRO A 103 -8.27 6.12 3.71
N ALA A 104 -6.98 5.89 3.89
CA ALA A 104 -6.36 5.89 5.21
C ALA A 104 -6.41 7.27 5.88
N ILE A 105 -6.14 8.34 5.12
CA ILE A 105 -6.23 9.72 5.60
C ILE A 105 -7.67 10.07 5.99
N GLU A 106 -8.64 9.71 5.15
CA GLU A 106 -10.06 9.91 5.42
C GLU A 106 -10.50 9.21 6.71
N GLU A 107 -10.03 7.99 6.94
CA GLU A 107 -10.32 7.24 8.17
C GLU A 107 -9.79 7.93 9.44
N ILE A 108 -8.56 8.44 9.39
CA ILE A 108 -7.96 9.20 10.50
C ILE A 108 -8.74 10.48 10.75
N ASN A 109 -9.06 11.23 9.70
CA ASN A 109 -9.84 12.47 9.81
C ASN A 109 -11.25 12.22 10.38
N ARG A 110 -11.90 11.12 9.97
CA ARG A 110 -13.23 10.74 10.44
C ARG A 110 -13.23 10.26 11.89
N SER A 111 -12.23 9.46 12.27
CA SER A 111 -12.17 8.86 13.61
C SER A 111 -11.57 9.81 14.67
N GLY A 112 -10.76 10.80 14.25
CA GLY A 112 -10.01 11.67 15.15
C GLY A 112 -8.94 10.94 15.96
N ARG A 113 -8.58 9.72 15.57
CA ARG A 113 -7.60 8.87 16.24
C ARG A 113 -6.39 8.67 15.36
N ASN A 114 -5.24 8.48 15.98
CA ASN A 114 -4.05 8.07 15.23
C ASN A 114 -4.08 6.58 14.96
N GLY A 115 -3.41 6.13 13.89
CA GLY A 115 -3.46 4.75 13.48
C GLY A 115 -2.23 4.26 12.73
N ILE A 116 -2.14 2.93 12.66
CA ILE A 116 -1.18 2.21 11.83
C ILE A 116 -1.98 1.51 10.73
N PHE A 117 -1.62 1.78 9.48
CA PHE A 117 -2.11 1.09 8.31
C PHE A 117 -1.02 0.15 7.81
N TRP A 118 -1.15 -1.12 8.16
CA TRP A 118 -0.23 -2.17 7.71
C TRP A 118 -0.81 -2.88 6.48
N ILE A 119 -0.32 -2.51 5.31
CA ILE A 119 -0.80 -3.05 4.04
C ILE A 119 0.06 -4.26 3.64
N ARG A 120 -0.58 -5.43 3.59
CA ARG A 120 0.05 -6.67 3.12
C ARG A 120 -0.27 -6.88 1.65
N HIS A 121 0.74 -6.79 0.80
CA HIS A 121 0.56 -7.12 -0.61
C HIS A 121 0.35 -8.64 -0.76
N ARG A 122 -0.71 -9.03 -1.46
CA ARG A 122 -0.94 -10.44 -1.82
C ARG A 122 -0.08 -10.79 -3.02
N GLN A 123 0.63 -11.91 -2.96
CA GLN A 123 1.24 -12.48 -4.15
C GLN A 123 0.17 -12.75 -5.20
N LEU A 124 0.47 -12.38 -6.44
CA LEU A 124 -0.33 -12.79 -7.59
C LEU A 124 -0.12 -14.29 -7.78
N LEU A 125 -1.20 -15.05 -7.63
CA LEU A 125 -1.21 -16.48 -7.92
C LEU A 125 -1.79 -16.66 -9.32
N VAL A 126 -1.11 -17.48 -10.13
CA VAL A 126 -1.70 -17.95 -11.38
C VAL A 126 -2.81 -18.92 -11.01
N HIS A 127 -4.02 -18.63 -11.46
CA HIS A 127 -5.15 -19.51 -11.33
C HIS A 127 -5.43 -20.16 -12.68
N ASP A 128 -5.55 -21.48 -12.67
CA ASP A 128 -6.05 -22.21 -13.82
C ASP A 128 -7.52 -21.78 -14.10
N PRO A 129 -7.85 -21.34 -15.32
CA PRO A 129 -9.20 -20.86 -15.64
C PRO A 129 -10.28 -21.92 -15.43
N TRP A 130 -9.97 -23.20 -15.67
CA TRP A 130 -10.93 -24.28 -15.48
C TRP A 130 -11.26 -24.48 -13.99
N ASN A 131 -10.28 -24.41 -13.10
CA ASN A 131 -10.52 -24.45 -11.66
C ASN A 131 -11.39 -23.28 -11.16
N LEU A 132 -11.26 -22.09 -11.76
CA LEU A 132 -12.17 -20.97 -11.48
C LEU A 132 -13.58 -21.25 -12.03
N PHE A 133 -13.67 -21.85 -13.22
CA PHE A 133 -14.93 -22.23 -13.86
C PHE A 133 -15.69 -23.30 -13.05
N VAL A 134 -14.98 -24.28 -12.47
CA VAL A 134 -15.57 -25.28 -11.58
C VAL A 134 -16.21 -24.61 -10.36
N LYS A 135 -15.51 -23.66 -9.72
CA LYS A 135 -16.06 -22.90 -8.58
C LYS A 135 -17.28 -22.07 -8.98
N ALA A 136 -17.29 -21.52 -10.20
CA ALA A 136 -18.45 -20.82 -10.72
C ALA A 136 -19.63 -21.79 -10.90
N ALA A 137 -19.41 -22.97 -11.47
CA ALA A 137 -20.44 -23.99 -11.63
C ALA A 137 -21.03 -24.46 -10.28
N GLU A 138 -20.20 -24.62 -9.25
CA GLU A 138 -20.63 -24.88 -7.88
C GLU A 138 -21.57 -23.79 -7.35
N HIS A 139 -21.22 -22.50 -7.54
CA HIS A 139 -22.07 -21.37 -7.17
C HIS A 139 -23.41 -21.36 -7.93
N HIS A 140 -23.43 -21.88 -9.16
CA HIS A 140 -24.63 -22.06 -9.98
C HIS A 140 -25.37 -23.39 -9.72
N ASN A 141 -24.96 -24.18 -8.72
CA ASN A 141 -25.51 -25.50 -8.40
C ASN A 141 -25.60 -26.44 -9.62
N THR A 142 -24.61 -26.40 -10.50
CA THR A 142 -24.59 -27.17 -11.75
C THR A 142 -23.27 -27.91 -11.94
N ASN A 143 -23.25 -28.86 -12.87
CA ASN A 143 -22.04 -29.58 -13.24
C ASN A 143 -21.14 -28.69 -14.12
N PRO A 144 -19.81 -28.62 -13.87
CA PRO A 144 -18.90 -27.79 -14.66
C PRO A 144 -18.90 -28.10 -16.16
N ASN A 145 -19.00 -29.37 -16.56
CA ASN A 145 -19.03 -29.73 -17.98
C ASN A 145 -20.34 -29.29 -18.64
N ALA A 146 -21.46 -29.46 -17.95
CA ALA A 146 -22.76 -29.03 -18.47
C ALA A 146 -22.81 -27.50 -18.64
N LEU A 147 -22.32 -26.76 -17.63
CA LEU A 147 -22.22 -25.30 -17.73
C LEU A 147 -21.27 -24.86 -18.84
N TYR A 148 -20.14 -25.57 -19.01
CA TYR A 148 -19.21 -25.25 -20.09
C TYR A 148 -19.83 -25.51 -21.46
N ASP A 149 -20.53 -26.62 -21.65
CA ASP A 149 -21.22 -26.91 -22.92
C ASP A 149 -22.28 -25.87 -23.27
N GLU A 150 -22.93 -25.28 -22.27
CA GLU A 150 -23.89 -24.19 -22.44
C GLU A 150 -23.21 -22.87 -22.87
N VAL A 151 -22.08 -22.51 -22.26
CA VAL A 151 -21.48 -21.17 -22.41
C VAL A 151 -20.22 -21.12 -23.28
N LYS A 152 -19.69 -22.27 -23.73
CA LYS A 152 -18.46 -22.32 -24.52
C LYS A 152 -18.60 -21.52 -25.80
N VAL A 153 -17.53 -20.82 -26.16
CA VAL A 153 -17.46 -20.05 -27.39
C VAL A 153 -17.38 -21.00 -28.58
N SER A 154 -18.21 -20.78 -29.61
CA SER A 154 -18.16 -21.59 -30.82
C SER A 154 -16.88 -21.33 -31.63
N ASN A 155 -16.36 -22.38 -32.27
CA ASN A 155 -15.15 -22.30 -33.10
C ASN A 155 -15.26 -21.27 -34.23
N GLU A 156 -16.47 -21.00 -34.72
CA GLU A 156 -16.72 -19.99 -35.76
C GLU A 156 -16.39 -18.56 -35.29
N ARG A 157 -16.47 -18.29 -33.98
CA ARG A 157 -16.16 -16.99 -33.37
C ARG A 157 -14.70 -16.86 -32.92
N LEU A 158 -13.96 -17.96 -32.87
CA LEU A 158 -12.54 -18.02 -32.47
C LEU A 158 -11.61 -18.07 -33.69
N ARG A 159 -11.89 -17.27 -34.73
CA ARG A 159 -10.94 -17.13 -35.83
C ARG A 159 -9.69 -16.39 -35.34
N PRO A 160 -8.49 -16.81 -35.76
CA PRO A 160 -7.24 -16.11 -35.43
C PRO A 160 -7.22 -14.68 -36.00
#